data_AF-A0A316QNA3-F1
#
_entry.id   AF-A0A316QNA3-F1
#
_cell.length_a   1.000
_cell.length_b   1.000
_cell.length_c   1.000
_cell.angle_alpha   90.00
_cell.angle_beta   90.00
_cell.angle_gamma   90.00
#
_symmetry.space_group_name_H-M   'P 1'
#
loop_
_entity.id
_entity.type
_entity.pdbx_description
1 polymer ?
#
loop_
_entity_poly.entity_id
_entity_poly.type
_entity_poly.pdbx_seq_one_letter_code
_entity_poly.pdbx_strand_id
1 'polypeptide(L)'
;MTEDNAWERTDLVVGRDIATDFHNAGQINFCLEPCFDIGKKFDLYTDEEDGPWLELNCEYDPYADDLKIGGVLHYIEGGRMFFSYYPTEREAQLIKDLVAEKLQEEYHQTPQEFCEHNYGAEQTLSG
;
A
#
# COMPACT_ATOMS: atom_id res chain seq x y z
N MET A 1 0.54 5.94 -16.07
CA MET A 1 1.82 5.24 -16.36
C MET A 1 2.67 6.02 -17.34
N THR A 2 3.91 6.33 -16.94
CA THR A 2 4.91 7.04 -17.76
C THR A 2 5.65 6.12 -18.74
N GLU A 3 6.48 6.69 -19.64
CA GLU A 3 7.27 5.94 -20.63
C GLU A 3 8.24 4.92 -20.02
N ASP A 4 8.63 5.07 -18.75
CA ASP A 4 9.48 4.18 -17.97
C ASP A 4 8.69 3.16 -17.13
N ASN A 5 7.37 3.03 -17.34
CA ASN A 5 6.48 2.15 -16.56
C ASN A 5 6.46 2.46 -15.05
N ALA A 6 6.80 3.70 -14.66
CA ALA A 6 6.61 4.15 -13.28
C ALA A 6 5.14 4.50 -13.00
N TRP A 7 4.72 4.30 -11.75
CA TRP A 7 3.38 4.66 -11.30
C TRP A 7 3.15 6.17 -11.27
N GLU A 8 1.94 6.57 -11.65
CA GLU A 8 1.40 7.92 -11.46
C GLU A 8 0.31 7.92 -10.40
N ARG A 9 -0.04 9.10 -9.89
CA ARG A 9 -1.05 9.26 -8.84
C ARG A 9 -2.40 8.63 -9.18
N THR A 10 -2.81 8.68 -10.44
CA THR A 10 -4.09 8.11 -10.91
C THR A 10 -4.05 6.58 -11.04
N ASP A 11 -2.87 5.99 -10.95
CA ASP A 11 -2.67 4.54 -11.11
C ASP A 11 -2.89 3.78 -9.79
N LEU A 12 -2.93 4.48 -8.65
CA LEU A 12 -2.97 3.86 -7.31
C LEU A 12 -3.99 4.55 -6.41
N VAL A 13 -4.69 3.76 -5.61
CA VAL A 13 -5.52 4.23 -4.51
C VAL A 13 -5.09 3.52 -3.24
N VAL A 14 -4.97 4.25 -2.13
CA VAL A 14 -4.78 3.61 -0.83
C VAL A 14 -6.11 3.03 -0.40
N GLY A 15 -6.13 1.72 -0.12
CA GLY A 15 -7.28 0.97 0.35
C GLY A 15 -7.79 1.48 1.69
N ARG A 16 -9.04 1.17 2.03
CA ARG A 16 -9.70 1.70 3.25
C ARG A 16 -9.12 1.18 4.56
N ASP A 17 -8.45 0.03 4.52
CA ASP A 17 -7.89 -0.60 5.70
C ASP A 17 -6.46 -0.09 5.92
N ILE A 18 -6.34 1.00 6.69
CA ILE A 18 -5.06 1.50 7.23
C ILE A 18 -5.01 1.16 8.71
N ALA A 19 -3.94 0.49 9.14
CA ALA A 19 -3.72 0.12 10.53
C ALA A 19 -2.26 0.33 10.95
N THR A 20 -2.02 0.51 12.24
CA THR A 20 -0.67 0.41 12.80
C THR A 20 -0.35 -1.05 13.11
N ASP A 21 0.94 -1.43 13.02
CA ASP A 21 1.36 -2.76 13.44
C ASP A 21 1.35 -2.87 14.98
N PHE A 22 0.60 -3.84 15.50
CA PHE A 22 0.49 -4.08 16.94
C PHE A 22 1.82 -4.46 17.60
N HIS A 23 2.73 -5.13 16.89
CA HIS A 23 4.05 -5.52 17.40
C HIS A 23 5.12 -4.46 17.09
N ASN A 24 4.87 -3.58 16.12
CA ASN A 24 5.72 -2.46 15.76
C ASN A 24 4.89 -1.18 15.60
N ALA A 25 4.53 -0.53 16.71
CA ALA A 25 3.69 0.66 16.72
C ALA A 25 4.24 1.85 15.90
N GLY A 26 5.49 1.78 15.45
CA GLY A 26 6.10 2.73 14.50
C GLY A 26 5.81 2.43 13.03
N GLN A 27 5.06 1.38 12.70
CA GLN A 27 4.80 0.94 11.33
C GLN A 27 3.32 1.05 10.98
N ILE A 28 3.03 1.51 9.77
CA ILE A 28 1.71 1.63 9.17
C ILE A 28 1.57 0.55 8.09
N ASN A 29 0.54 -0.27 8.21
CA ASN A 29 0.16 -1.30 7.24
C ASN A 29 -1.07 -0.83 6.46
N PHE A 30 -1.00 -0.91 5.14
CA PHE A 30 -2.12 -0.55 4.25
C PHE A 30 -2.06 -1.30 2.92
N CYS A 31 -3.20 -1.41 2.26
CA CYS A 31 -3.27 -1.97 0.91
C CYS A 31 -3.23 -0.86 -0.14
N LEU A 32 -2.57 -1.10 -1.27
CA LEU A 32 -2.70 -0.31 -2.48
C LEU A 32 -3.57 -1.06 -3.48
N GLU A 33 -4.59 -0.36 -3.98
CA GLU A 33 -5.47 -0.84 -5.04
C GLU A 33 -5.01 -0.25 -6.37
N PRO A 34 -4.54 -1.08 -7.32
CA PRO A 34 -4.16 -0.61 -8.64
C PRO A 34 -5.40 -0.23 -9.46
N CYS A 35 -5.39 0.97 -10.03
CA CYS A 35 -6.44 1.50 -10.92
C CYS A 35 -6.02 1.46 -12.40
N PHE A 36 -5.07 0.59 -12.74
CA PHE A 36 -4.58 0.37 -14.10
C PHE A 36 -4.83 -1.08 -14.55
N ASP A 37 -4.73 -1.31 -15.86
CA ASP A 37 -4.80 -2.64 -16.46
C ASP A 37 -3.55 -3.47 -16.06
N ILE A 38 -3.72 -4.36 -15.09
CA ILE A 38 -2.69 -5.26 -14.56
C ILE A 38 -2.17 -6.19 -15.67
N GLY A 39 -3.07 -6.68 -16.54
CA GLY A 39 -2.70 -7.54 -17.65
C GLY A 39 -1.70 -6.87 -18.57
N LYS A 40 -1.97 -5.61 -18.93
CA LYS A 40 -1.05 -4.80 -19.72
C LYS A 40 0.27 -4.49 -19.01
N LYS A 41 0.26 -4.21 -17.69
CA LYS A 41 1.48 -3.85 -16.94
C LYS A 41 2.45 -5.03 -16.80
N PHE A 42 1.92 -6.21 -16.55
CA PHE A 42 2.72 -7.41 -16.28
C PHE A 42 2.83 -8.35 -17.50
N ASP A 43 2.39 -7.89 -18.68
CA ASP A 43 2.34 -8.68 -19.92
C ASP A 43 1.61 -10.03 -19.71
N LEU A 44 0.51 -9.99 -18.97
CA LEU A 44 -0.35 -11.14 -18.71
C LEU A 44 -1.46 -11.15 -19.77
N TYR A 45 -1.37 -12.11 -20.69
CA TYR A 45 -2.47 -12.40 -21.60
C TYR A 45 -3.55 -13.19 -20.86
N THR A 46 -4.74 -12.61 -20.69
CA THR A 46 -5.93 -13.35 -20.24
C THR A 46 -7.12 -12.98 -21.12
N ASP A 47 -7.90 -13.99 -21.54
CA ASP A 47 -9.12 -13.84 -22.35
C ASP A 47 -10.39 -13.65 -21.48
N GLU A 48 -10.23 -13.38 -20.19
CA GLU A 48 -11.31 -13.42 -19.20
C GLU A 48 -11.78 -12.01 -18.79
N GLU A 49 -13.10 -11.84 -18.67
CA GLU A 49 -13.75 -10.55 -18.34
C GLU A 49 -13.27 -9.95 -17.00
N ASP A 50 -12.90 -10.79 -16.03
CA ASP A 50 -12.49 -10.36 -14.69
C ASP A 50 -10.97 -10.32 -14.45
N GLY A 51 -10.16 -10.80 -15.41
CA GLY A 51 -8.68 -10.75 -15.38
C GLY A 51 -7.99 -11.25 -14.09
N PRO A 52 -6.65 -11.22 -14.03
CA PRO A 52 -5.93 -11.39 -12.79
C PRO A 52 -6.04 -10.09 -11.97
N TRP A 53 -6.25 -10.20 -10.66
CA TRP A 53 -6.22 -9.03 -9.76
C TRP A 53 -4.96 -9.03 -8.90
N LEU A 54 -4.52 -7.84 -8.55
CA LEU A 54 -3.28 -7.59 -7.82
C LEU A 54 -3.61 -6.94 -6.48
N GLU A 55 -3.17 -7.59 -5.41
CA GLU A 55 -3.17 -7.03 -4.07
C GLU A 55 -1.75 -6.57 -3.75
N LEU A 56 -1.59 -5.33 -3.28
CA LEU A 56 -0.32 -4.77 -2.85
C LEU A 56 -0.41 -4.42 -1.36
N ASN A 57 0.26 -5.19 -0.52
CA ASN A 57 0.37 -4.94 0.91
C ASN A 57 1.62 -4.10 1.18
N CYS A 58 1.44 -2.97 1.86
CA CYS A 58 2.50 -2.02 2.14
C CYS A 58 2.77 -1.93 3.64
N GLU A 59 4.05 -1.88 3.98
CA GLU A 59 4.56 -1.65 5.32
C GLU A 59 5.41 -0.38 5.28
N TYR A 60 4.95 0.68 5.97
CA TYR A 60 5.62 1.99 5.98
C TYR A 60 6.03 2.39 7.39
N ASP A 61 7.32 2.67 7.57
CA ASP A 61 7.87 3.27 8.79
C ASP A 61 8.17 4.77 8.52
N PRO A 62 7.34 5.71 9.04
CA PRO A 62 7.55 7.14 8.85
C PRO A 62 8.70 7.73 9.68
N TYR A 63 9.34 6.96 10.56
CA TYR A 63 10.51 7.39 11.33
C TYR A 63 11.81 6.97 10.64
N ALA A 64 11.83 5.76 10.06
CA ALA A 64 12.95 5.25 9.28
C ALA A 64 12.92 5.66 7.80
N ASP A 65 11.79 6.23 7.35
CA ASP A 65 11.52 6.53 5.93
C ASP A 65 11.59 5.29 5.02
N ASP A 66 11.27 4.11 5.59
CA ASP A 66 11.37 2.80 4.94
C ASP A 66 9.98 2.34 4.49
N LEU A 67 9.88 1.92 3.22
CA LEU A 67 8.64 1.40 2.62
C LEU A 67 8.93 0.05 1.98
N LYS A 68 8.20 -0.97 2.43
CA LYS A 68 8.23 -2.31 1.83
C LYS A 68 6.88 -2.62 1.20
N ILE A 69 6.93 -3.27 0.03
CA ILE A 69 5.75 -3.61 -0.74
C ILE A 69 5.79 -5.11 -1.05
N GLY A 70 4.78 -5.84 -0.59
CA GLY A 70 4.51 -7.21 -0.95
C GLY A 70 3.33 -7.28 -1.93
N GLY A 71 3.50 -8.00 -3.02
CA GLY A 71 2.45 -8.22 -4.01
C GLY A 71 1.91 -9.65 -3.98
N VAL A 72 0.59 -9.77 -4.14
CA VAL A 72 -0.08 -11.04 -4.44
C VAL A 72 -0.82 -10.88 -5.76
N LEU A 73 -0.33 -11.56 -6.79
CA LEU A 73 -1.04 -11.68 -8.06
C LEU A 73 -1.97 -12.90 -7.99
N HIS A 74 -3.25 -12.66 -8.14
CA HIS A 74 -4.27 -13.69 -8.14
C HIS A 74 -4.67 -14.05 -9.57
N TYR A 75 -4.63 -15.33 -9.89
CA TYR A 75 -5.10 -15.88 -11.16
C TYR A 75 -6.51 -16.44 -10.97
N ILE A 76 -7.36 -16.31 -12.00
CA ILE A 76 -8.76 -16.78 -11.97
C ILE A 76 -8.84 -18.30 -11.73
N GLU A 77 -7.89 -19.08 -12.25
CA GLU A 77 -7.80 -20.54 -12.00
C GLU A 77 -7.44 -20.91 -10.54
N GLY A 78 -7.37 -19.94 -9.63
CA GLY A 78 -7.14 -20.13 -8.19
C GLY A 78 -5.66 -20.09 -7.79
N GLY A 79 -4.76 -19.86 -8.75
CA GLY A 79 -3.33 -19.66 -8.51
C GLY A 79 -3.04 -18.33 -7.82
N ARG A 80 -1.96 -18.27 -7.03
CA ARG A 80 -1.44 -17.04 -6.43
C ARG A 80 0.06 -16.98 -6.56
N MET A 81 0.59 -15.82 -6.93
CA MET A 81 2.02 -15.56 -6.94
C MET A 81 2.34 -14.46 -5.92
N PHE A 82 3.26 -14.76 -5.02
CA PHE A 82 3.78 -13.82 -4.03
C PHE A 82 5.09 -13.24 -4.53
N PHE A 83 5.26 -11.93 -4.43
CA PHE A 83 6.50 -11.27 -4.79
C PHE A 83 6.78 -10.07 -3.89
N SER A 84 8.06 -9.73 -3.74
CA SER A 84 8.46 -8.44 -3.18
C SER A 84 8.62 -7.44 -4.32
N TYR A 85 8.12 -6.23 -4.12
CA TYR A 85 8.27 -5.14 -5.06
C TYR A 85 9.15 -4.05 -4.46
N TYR A 86 10.18 -3.67 -5.19
CA TYR A 86 11.12 -2.62 -4.80
C TYR A 86 10.80 -1.38 -5.65
N PRO A 87 10.04 -0.41 -5.12
CA PRO A 87 9.68 0.79 -5.87
C PRO A 87 10.93 1.63 -6.16
N THR A 88 10.88 2.40 -7.24
CA THR A 88 11.83 3.51 -7.44
C THR A 88 11.64 4.58 -6.37
N GLU A 89 12.63 5.46 -6.16
CA GLU A 89 12.50 6.59 -5.21
C GLU A 89 11.26 7.45 -5.49
N ARG A 90 10.94 7.65 -6.76
CA ARG A 90 9.75 8.40 -7.20
C ARG A 90 8.45 7.69 -6.83
N GLU A 91 8.37 6.39 -7.05
CA GLU A 91 7.19 5.58 -6.69
C GLU A 91 7.03 5.50 -5.17
N ALA A 92 8.13 5.33 -4.44
CA ALA A 92 8.11 5.33 -2.99
C ALA A 92 7.60 6.66 -2.45
N GLN A 93 8.08 7.79 -2.98
CA GLN A 93 7.58 9.12 -2.59
C GLN A 93 6.09 9.27 -2.91
N LEU A 94 5.66 8.86 -4.11
CA LEU A 94 4.25 8.91 -4.50
C LEU A 94 3.37 8.14 -3.49
N ILE A 95 3.77 6.95 -3.10
CA ILE A 95 3.00 6.11 -2.16
C ILE A 95 2.98 6.74 -0.77
N LYS A 96 4.11 7.27 -0.30
CA LYS A 96 4.22 8.01 0.96
C LYS A 96 3.29 9.23 0.98
N ASP A 97 3.21 9.96 -0.12
CA ASP A 97 2.31 11.11 -0.26
C ASP A 97 0.84 10.67 -0.22
N LEU A 98 0.49 9.60 -0.95
CA LEU A 98 -0.88 9.06 -0.99
C LEU A 98 -1.36 8.58 0.40
N VAL A 99 -0.52 7.87 1.16
CA VAL A 99 -0.90 7.43 2.51
C VAL A 99 -0.98 8.61 3.48
N ALA A 100 -0.08 9.59 3.39
CA ALA A 100 -0.13 10.79 4.23
C ALA A 100 -1.40 11.61 3.98
N GLU A 101 -1.79 11.79 2.72
CA GLU A 101 -3.02 12.48 2.36
C GLU A 101 -4.25 11.73 2.85
N LYS A 102 -4.29 10.40 2.70
CA LYS A 102 -5.42 9.61 3.19
C LYS A 102 -5.56 9.68 4.71
N LEU A 103 -4.45 9.62 5.44
CA LEU A 103 -4.44 9.81 6.89
C LEU A 103 -4.91 11.21 7.28
N GLN A 104 -4.52 12.23 6.52
CA GLN A 104 -4.96 13.60 6.74
C GLN A 104 -6.47 13.78 6.47
N GLU A 105 -7.01 13.13 5.43
CA GLU A 105 -8.42 13.20 5.06
C GLU A 105 -9.32 12.47 6.05
N GLU A 106 -8.95 11.23 6.44
CA GLU A 106 -9.81 10.36 7.26
C GLU A 106 -9.58 10.53 8.77
N TYR A 107 -8.33 10.78 9.20
CA TYR A 107 -7.94 10.82 10.61
C TYR A 107 -7.46 12.21 11.08
N HIS A 108 -7.24 13.15 10.14
CA HIS A 108 -6.64 14.46 10.42
C HIS A 108 -5.26 14.37 11.09
N GLN A 109 -4.49 13.37 10.69
CA GLN A 109 -3.19 13.05 11.27
C GLN A 109 -2.14 12.90 10.17
N THR A 110 -0.92 13.30 10.50
CA THR A 110 0.28 12.87 9.77
C THR A 110 0.57 11.38 10.03
N PRO A 111 1.38 10.70 9.19
CA PRO A 111 1.81 9.33 9.45
C PRO A 111 2.41 9.12 10.85
N GLN A 112 3.24 10.05 11.33
CA GLN A 112 3.84 9.95 12.66
C GLN A 112 2.80 10.09 13.78
N GLU A 113 1.89 11.08 13.69
CA GLU A 113 0.81 11.26 14.66
C GLU A 113 -0.15 10.07 14.69
N PHE A 114 -0.39 9.42 13.55
CA PHE A 114 -1.20 8.21 13.45
C PHE A 114 -0.55 7.06 14.23
N CYS A 115 0.77 6.88 14.13
CA CYS A 115 1.53 5.92 14.94
C CYS A 115 1.43 6.27 16.44
N GLU A 116 1.65 7.53 16.82
CA GLU A 116 1.66 7.97 18.22
C GLU A 116 0.29 7.81 18.89
N HIS A 117 -0.80 8.13 18.19
CA HIS A 117 -2.15 8.05 18.74
C HIS A 117 -2.56 6.60 19.06
N ASN A 118 -2.21 5.66 18.18
CA ASN A 118 -2.48 4.25 18.43
C ASN A 118 -1.62 3.69 19.57
N TYR A 119 -0.36 4.11 19.69
CA TYR A 119 0.50 3.73 20.81
C TYR A 119 -0.01 4.27 22.17
N GLY A 120 -0.55 5.50 22.19
CA GLY A 120 -1.09 6.14 23.39
C GLY A 120 -2.42 5.56 23.87
N ALA A 121 -3.30 5.14 22.95
CA ALA A 121 -4.62 4.57 23.28
C ALA A 121 -4.52 3.21 24.00
N GLU A 122 -3.49 2.41 23.68
CA GLU A 122 -3.27 1.10 24.30
C GLU A 122 -2.80 1.19 25.76
N GLN A 123 -2.11 2.25 26.17
CA GLN A 123 -1.66 2.40 27.57
C GLN A 123 -2.81 2.73 28.54
N THR A 124 -3.93 3.25 28.04
CA THR A 124 -5.12 3.60 28.84
C THR A 124 -6.09 2.44 29.09
N LEU A 125 -6.04 1.36 28.30
CA LEU A 125 -6.94 0.20 28.46
C LEU A 125 -6.38 -0.87 29.41
N SER A 126 -5.14 -0.73 29.87
CA SER A 126 -4.49 -1.59 30.85
C SER A 126 -4.44 -1.00 32.28
N GLY A 127 -5.17 0.08 32.55
CA GLY A 127 -5.22 0.78 33.86
C GLY A 127 -6.33 0.31 34.78
#